data_AF-A0A6P0BG38-F1
#
_entry.id   AF-A0A6P0BG38-F1
#
_cell.length_a   1.000
_cell.length_b   1.000
_cell.length_c   1.000
_cell.angle_alpha   90.00
_cell.angle_beta   90.00
_cell.angle_gamma   90.00
#
_symmetry.space_group_name_H-M   'P 1'
#
loop_
_entity.id
_entity.type
_entity.pdbx_description
1 polymer ?
#
loop_
_entity_poly.entity_id
_entity_poly.type
_entity_poly.pdbx_seq_one_letter_code
_entity_poly.pdbx_strand_id
1 'polypeptide(L)'
;MGKLWQRITYYRHRSELWALALAKRAPCLAIYPIGIVVLFWWVIAPLPILFPILLLQNLGKLGELMLALLAIPAFVVLGFALPWFSSWCEIGTSLMFGRFTAANAKEKALTESIHAYRTRAI
;
A
#
# COMPACT_ATOMS: atom_id res chain seq x y z
N MET A 1 6.24 -7.12 17.40
CA MET A 1 6.30 -7.06 15.92
C MET A 1 7.76 -7.06 15.50
N GLY A 2 8.18 -8.01 14.64
CA GLY A 2 9.60 -8.24 14.33
C GLY A 2 10.29 -7.08 13.60
N LYS A 3 11.63 -7.00 13.74
CA LYS A 3 12.49 -5.98 13.09
C LYS A 3 12.26 -5.87 11.58
N LEU A 4 11.98 -7.00 10.92
CA LEU A 4 11.67 -7.10 9.49
C LEU A 4 10.39 -6.36 9.11
N TRP A 5 9.32 -6.52 9.91
CA TRP A 5 8.03 -5.84 9.69
C TRP A 5 8.15 -4.32 9.84
N GLN A 6 8.92 -3.87 10.83
CA GLN A 6 9.18 -2.44 11.01
C GLN A 6 9.96 -1.86 9.83
N ARG A 7 10.93 -2.61 9.29
CA ARG A 7 11.72 -2.21 8.12
C ARG A 7 10.86 -2.11 6.85
N ILE A 8 9.98 -3.07 6.61
CA ILE A 8 9.02 -3.04 5.49
C ILE A 8 8.10 -1.81 5.62
N THR A 9 7.55 -1.59 6.82
CA THR A 9 6.66 -0.46 7.10
C THR A 9 7.37 0.88 6.88
N TYR A 10 8.65 0.98 7.26
CA TYR A 10 9.47 2.16 7.00
C TYR A 10 9.65 2.44 5.51
N TYR A 11 10.00 1.43 4.70
CA TYR A 11 10.15 1.61 3.26
C TYR A 11 8.80 1.95 2.60
N ARG A 12 7.70 1.37 3.09
CA ARG A 12 6.35 1.73 2.66
C ARG A 12 6.07 3.20 2.88
N HIS A 13 6.19 3.69 4.11
CA HIS A 13 5.91 5.09 4.42
C HIS A 13 6.82 6.05 3.65
N ARG A 14 8.08 5.66 3.42
CA ARG A 14 9.02 6.47 2.61
C ARG A 14 8.60 6.57 1.14
N SER A 15 8.15 5.46 0.54
CA SER A 15 7.65 5.46 -0.85
C SER A 15 6.35 6.24 -0.99
N GLU A 16 5.43 6.12 -0.02
CA GLU A 16 4.18 6.88 0.04
C GLU A 16 4.44 8.39 0.17
N LEU A 17 5.41 8.78 0.99
CA LEU A 17 5.81 10.19 1.14
C LEU A 17 6.41 10.75 -0.16
N TRP A 18 7.23 9.96 -0.86
CA TRP A 18 7.77 10.35 -2.16
C TRP A 18 6.67 10.55 -3.20
N ALA A 19 5.68 9.65 -3.28
CA ALA A 19 4.55 9.79 -4.18
C ALA A 19 3.69 11.01 -3.86
N LEU A 20 3.44 11.30 -2.58
CA LEU A 20 2.72 12.52 -2.18
C LEU A 20 3.48 13.79 -2.58
N ALA A 21 4.80 13.83 -2.38
CA ALA A 21 5.62 14.96 -2.80
C ALA A 21 5.55 15.18 -4.33
N LEU A 22 5.59 14.10 -5.10
CA LEU A 22 5.46 14.16 -6.57
C LEU A 22 4.06 14.61 -6.99
N ALA A 23 3.03 14.07 -6.34
CA ALA A 23 1.62 14.40 -6.60
C ALA A 23 1.32 15.87 -6.31
N LYS A 24 1.89 16.43 -5.24
CA LYS A 24 1.75 17.85 -4.90
C LYS A 24 2.45 18.77 -5.90
N ARG A 25 3.58 18.33 -6.50
CA ARG A 25 4.32 19.11 -7.49
C ARG A 25 3.59 19.20 -8.83
N ALA A 26 2.87 18.15 -9.21
CA ALA A 26 2.07 18.09 -10.43
C ALA A 26 0.66 17.57 -10.11
N PRO A 27 -0.25 18.42 -9.59
CA PRO A 27 -1.56 17.99 -9.11
C PRO A 27 -2.42 17.35 -10.20
N CYS A 28 -2.35 17.84 -11.44
CA CYS A 28 -3.05 17.26 -12.59
C CYS A 28 -2.60 15.82 -12.90
N LEU A 29 -1.38 15.45 -12.49
CA LEU A 29 -0.80 14.11 -12.68
C LEU A 29 -0.76 13.32 -11.37
N ALA A 30 -1.41 13.79 -10.30
CA ALA A 30 -1.36 13.18 -8.96
C ALA A 30 -1.78 11.71 -8.94
N ILE A 31 -2.66 11.30 -9.86
CA ILE A 31 -3.13 9.92 -9.98
C ILE A 31 -2.00 8.94 -10.34
N TYR A 32 -0.98 9.37 -11.10
CA TYR A 32 0.11 8.51 -11.54
C TYR A 32 1.06 8.11 -10.38
N PRO A 33 1.69 9.02 -9.62
CA PRO A 33 2.57 8.64 -8.52
C PRO A 33 1.81 7.92 -7.40
N ILE A 34 0.58 8.35 -7.10
CA ILE A 34 -0.28 7.66 -6.11
C ILE A 34 -0.62 6.25 -6.60
N GLY A 35 -1.06 6.11 -7.85
CA GLY A 35 -1.38 4.82 -8.46
C GLY A 35 -0.19 3.87 -8.49
N ILE A 36 1.02 4.36 -8.81
CA ILE A 36 2.25 3.54 -8.84
C ILE A 36 2.54 2.96 -7.46
N VAL A 37 2.51 3.77 -6.40
CA VAL A 37 2.80 3.28 -5.03
C VAL A 37 1.72 2.32 -4.55
N VAL A 38 0.46 2.65 -4.83
CA VAL A 38 -0.67 1.76 -4.50
C VAL A 38 -0.50 0.43 -5.21
N LEU A 39 -0.31 0.41 -6.53
CA LEU A 39 -0.13 -0.81 -7.32
C LEU A 39 1.09 -1.62 -6.85
N PHE A 40 2.22 -0.95 -6.58
CA PHE A 40 3.42 -1.63 -6.12
C PHE A 40 3.18 -2.37 -4.80
N TRP A 41 2.58 -1.71 -3.80
CA TRP A 41 2.33 -2.34 -2.51
C TRP A 41 1.19 -3.36 -2.54
N TRP A 42 0.24 -3.23 -3.46
CA TRP A 42 -0.91 -4.14 -3.57
C TRP A 42 -0.67 -5.35 -4.45
N VAL A 43 0.05 -5.18 -5.55
CA VAL A 43 0.20 -6.21 -6.58
C VAL A 43 1.59 -6.82 -6.52
N ILE A 44 2.63 -5.98 -6.47
CA ILE A 44 4.01 -6.43 -6.61
C ILE A 44 4.56 -6.96 -5.28
N ALA A 45 4.34 -6.24 -4.16
CA ALA A 45 4.84 -6.64 -2.85
C ALA A 45 4.31 -8.00 -2.34
N PRO A 46 3.04 -8.39 -2.56
CA PRO A 46 2.55 -9.71 -2.16
C PRO A 46 2.74 -10.78 -3.23
N LEU A 47 3.18 -10.43 -4.45
CA LEU A 47 3.42 -11.37 -5.55
C LEU A 47 4.33 -12.56 -5.16
N PRO A 48 5.43 -12.39 -4.41
CA PRO A 48 6.28 -13.51 -3.99
C PRO A 48 5.56 -14.53 -3.10
N ILE A 49 4.49 -14.11 -2.42
CA ILE A 49 3.65 -14.98 -1.59
C ILE A 49 2.55 -15.62 -2.45
N LEU A 50 1.88 -14.82 -3.30
CA LEU A 50 0.83 -15.26 -4.22
C LEU A 50 1.32 -16.22 -5.30
N PHE A 51 2.54 -16.05 -5.78
CA PHE A 51 3.09 -16.83 -6.90
C PHE A 51 3.15 -18.34 -6.61
N PRO A 52 3.68 -18.80 -5.45
CA PRO A 52 3.59 -20.21 -5.04
C PRO A 52 2.16 -20.75 -4.93
N ILE A 53 1.22 -19.91 -4.45
CA ILE A 53 -0.19 -20.28 -4.26
C ILE A 53 -0.87 -20.50 -5.62
N LEU A 54 -0.63 -19.61 -6.58
CA LEU A 54 -1.09 -19.74 -7.96
C LEU A 54 -0.48 -20.97 -8.64
N LEU A 55 0.77 -21.32 -8.32
CA LEU A 55 1.40 -22.54 -8.81
C LEU A 55 0.70 -23.80 -8.27
N LEU A 56 0.26 -23.76 -7.01
CA LEU A 56 -0.49 -24.85 -6.36
C LEU A 56 -1.86 -25.10 -7.01
N GLN A 57 -2.43 -24.10 -7.67
CA GLN A 57 -3.71 -24.19 -8.37
C GLN A 57 -3.68 -25.25 -9.49
N ASN A 58 -2.50 -25.57 -10.02
CA ASN A 58 -2.32 -26.61 -11.05
C ASN A 58 -2.26 -28.05 -10.49
N LEU A 59 -2.31 -28.27 -9.17
CA LEU A 59 -2.30 -29.62 -8.56
C LEU A 59 -3.68 -30.33 -8.54
N GLY A 60 -4.70 -29.79 -9.22
CA GLY A 60 -6.04 -30.38 -9.29
C GLY A 60 -6.87 -30.14 -8.01
N LYS A 61 -7.69 -31.12 -7.60
CA LYS A 61 -8.73 -30.97 -6.56
C LYS A 61 -8.20 -30.57 -5.17
N LEU A 62 -6.97 -30.95 -4.83
CA LEU A 62 -6.28 -30.52 -3.61
C LEU A 62 -5.85 -29.04 -3.68
N GLY A 63 -5.44 -28.60 -4.87
CA GLY A 63 -5.12 -27.20 -5.14
C GLY A 63 -6.34 -26.30 -4.96
N GLU A 64 -7.49 -26.68 -5.51
CA GLU A 64 -8.76 -25.93 -5.33
C GLU A 64 -9.17 -25.79 -3.87
N LEU A 65 -9.05 -26.86 -3.08
CA LEU A 65 -9.45 -26.87 -1.67
C LEU A 65 -8.52 -26.00 -0.81
N MET A 66 -7.21 -26.04 -1.07
CA MET A 66 -6.25 -25.12 -0.45
C MET A 66 -6.50 -23.67 -0.87
N LEU A 67 -6.86 -23.43 -2.13
CA LEU A 67 -7.12 -22.08 -2.64
C LEU A 67 -8.40 -21.49 -2.07
N ALA A 68 -9.46 -22.28 -1.92
CA ALA A 68 -10.69 -21.86 -1.26
C ALA A 68 -10.43 -21.46 0.21
N LEU A 69 -9.59 -22.22 0.91
CA LEU A 69 -9.20 -21.91 2.28
C LEU A 69 -8.35 -20.63 2.36
N LEU A 70 -7.49 -20.39 1.37
CA LEU A 70 -6.64 -19.19 1.30
C LEU A 70 -7.37 -17.95 0.77
N ALA A 71 -8.45 -18.13 0.01
CA ALA A 71 -9.26 -17.04 -0.49
C ALA A 71 -9.94 -16.28 0.66
N ILE A 72 -10.33 -16.97 1.74
CA ILE A 72 -10.97 -16.37 2.91
C ILE A 72 -10.10 -15.26 3.54
N PRO A 73 -8.84 -15.51 3.95
CA PRO A 73 -7.97 -14.45 4.44
C PRO A 73 -7.65 -13.39 3.38
N ALA A 74 -7.60 -13.76 2.09
CA ALA A 74 -7.43 -12.78 1.02
C ALA A 74 -8.61 -11.79 0.93
N PHE A 75 -9.85 -12.26 1.04
CA PHE A 75 -11.05 -11.40 1.09
C PHE A 75 -11.06 -10.50 2.33
N VAL A 76 -10.63 -11.01 3.48
CA VAL A 76 -10.49 -10.19 4.70
C VAL A 76 -9.47 -9.07 4.48
N VAL A 77 -8.31 -9.38 3.92
CA VAL A 77 -7.28 -8.37 3.56
C VAL A 77 -7.85 -7.36 2.56
N LEU A 78 -8.62 -7.80 1.57
CA LEU A 78 -9.29 -6.93 0.60
C LEU A 78 -10.23 -5.94 1.29
N GLY A 79 -11.03 -6.41 2.27
CA GLY A 79 -11.94 -5.59 3.06
C GLY A 79 -11.23 -4.52 3.90
N PHE A 80 -10.07 -4.84 4.50
CA PHE A 80 -9.27 -3.85 5.23
C PHE A 80 -8.55 -2.85 4.32
N ALA A 81 -8.24 -3.27 3.10
CA ALA A 81 -7.49 -2.46 2.15
C ALA A 81 -8.39 -1.54 1.30
N LEU A 82 -9.69 -1.82 1.21
CA LEU A 82 -10.69 -0.95 0.56
C LEU A 82 -10.72 0.47 1.14
N PRO A 83 -10.84 0.67 2.47
CA PRO A 83 -10.77 2.01 3.08
C PRO A 83 -9.43 2.72 2.82
N TRP A 84 -8.33 1.97 2.85
CA TRP A 84 -7.00 2.51 2.60
C TRP A 84 -6.82 2.96 1.15
N PHE A 85 -7.28 2.16 0.18
CA PHE A 85 -7.25 2.48 -1.25
C PHE A 85 -8.15 3.69 -1.56
N SER A 86 -9.37 3.70 -1.02
CA SER A 86 -10.31 4.82 -1.17
C SER A 86 -9.71 6.14 -0.66
N SER A 87 -9.04 6.12 0.50
CA SER A 87 -8.32 7.29 1.03
C SER A 87 -7.24 7.82 0.08
N TRP A 88 -6.53 6.96 -0.65
CA TRP A 88 -5.54 7.39 -1.63
C TRP A 88 -6.17 8.00 -2.88
N CYS A 89 -7.26 7.40 -3.37
CA CYS A 89 -8.04 7.95 -4.49
C CYS A 89 -8.62 9.32 -4.13
N GLU A 90 -9.18 9.48 -2.93
CA GLU A 90 -9.73 10.74 -2.44
C GLU A 90 -8.65 11.84 -2.35
N ILE A 91 -7.43 11.48 -1.94
CA ILE A 91 -6.30 12.43 -1.91
C ILE A 91 -5.88 12.81 -3.33
N GLY A 92 -5.81 11.85 -4.25
CA GLY A 92 -5.49 12.10 -5.65
C GLY A 92 -6.50 13.02 -6.32
N THR A 93 -7.80 12.74 -6.16
CA THR A 93 -8.87 13.58 -6.72
C THR A 93 -8.88 14.95 -6.06
N SER A 94 -8.76 15.04 -4.73
CA SER A 94 -8.67 16.31 -4.00
C SER A 94 -7.51 17.18 -4.51
N LEU A 95 -6.33 16.58 -4.74
CA LEU A 95 -5.18 17.28 -5.31
C LEU A 95 -5.46 17.80 -6.73
N MET A 96 -6.10 17.01 -7.59
CA MET A 96 -6.49 17.44 -8.93
C MET A 96 -7.47 18.63 -8.91
N PHE A 97 -8.32 18.71 -7.88
CA PHE A 97 -9.20 19.87 -7.63
C PHE A 97 -8.51 21.02 -6.87
N GLY A 98 -7.19 20.97 -6.66
CA GLY A 98 -6.42 22.01 -5.96
C GLY A 98 -6.55 22.00 -4.43
N ARG A 99 -7.13 20.95 -3.84
CA ARG A 99 -7.31 20.80 -2.39
C ARG A 99 -6.16 19.99 -1.80
N PHE A 100 -5.28 20.66 -1.08
CA PHE A 100 -4.06 20.05 -0.50
C PHE A 100 -4.22 19.59 0.96
N THR A 101 -5.36 19.83 1.61
CA THR A 101 -5.56 19.57 3.05
C THR A 101 -5.35 18.10 3.42
N ALA A 102 -5.99 17.18 2.70
CA ALA A 102 -5.87 15.74 2.94
C ALA A 102 -4.45 15.21 2.63
N ALA A 103 -3.82 15.74 1.57
CA ALA A 103 -2.44 15.41 1.22
C ALA A 103 -1.44 15.85 2.30
N ASN A 104 -1.58 17.09 2.80
CA ASN A 104 -0.74 17.64 3.86
C ASN A 104 -0.92 16.89 5.19
N ALA A 105 -2.15 16.53 5.55
CA ALA A 105 -2.43 15.76 6.75
C ALA A 105 -1.75 14.38 6.69
N LYS A 106 -1.83 13.70 5.53
CA LYS A 106 -1.19 12.39 5.34
C LYS A 106 0.34 12.49 5.29
N GLU A 107 0.88 13.51 4.65
CA GLU A 107 2.32 13.79 4.63
C GLU A 107 2.87 14.02 6.05
N LYS A 108 2.15 14.79 6.89
CA LYS A 108 2.52 15.01 8.30
C LYS A 108 2.54 13.69 9.08
N ALA A 109 1.47 12.90 9.00
CA ALA A 109 1.38 11.62 9.68
C ALA A 109 2.50 10.65 9.24
N LEU A 110 2.81 10.60 7.94
CA LEU A 110 3.89 9.79 7.40
C LEU A 110 5.26 10.25 7.91
N THR A 111 5.51 11.56 7.90
CA THR A 111 6.76 12.15 8.39
C THR A 111 6.98 11.84 9.87
N GLU A 112 5.94 12.01 10.69
CA GLU A 112 5.98 11.67 12.12
C GLU A 112 6.28 10.18 12.34
N SER A 113 5.63 9.29 11.56
CA SER A 113 5.87 7.84 11.68
C SER A 113 7.30 7.43 11.29
N ILE A 114 7.87 8.07 10.26
CA ILE A 114 9.24 7.84 9.80
C ILE A 114 10.23 8.36 10.84
N HIS A 115 9.96 9.53 11.42
CA HIS A 115 10.77 10.11 12.48
C HIS A 115 10.79 9.21 13.72
N ALA A 116 9.61 8.75 14.16
CA ALA A 116 9.47 7.82 15.28
C ALA A 116 10.16 6.47 15.04
N TYR A 117 10.21 5.99 13.79
CA TYR A 117 11.02 4.81 13.45
C TYR A 117 12.51 5.09 13.59
N ARG A 118 13.01 6.22 13.07
CA ARG A 118 14.43 6.58 13.15
C ARG A 118 14.90 6.74 14.59
N THR A 119 14.12 7.38 15.45
CA THR A 119 14.48 7.56 16.87
C THR A 119 14.48 6.26 17.67
N ARG A 120 13.77 5.22 17.21
CA ARG A 120 13.78 3.88 17.83
C ARG A 120 14.84 2.93 17.23
N ALA A 121 15.38 3.28 16.06
CA ALA A 121 16.37 2.47 15.34
C ALA A 121 17.81 2.93 15.61
N ILE A 122 17.98 4.15 16.10
CA ILE A 122 19.21 4.68 16.74
C ILE A 122 19.22 4.19 18.18
#